data_AF-A0A3D2JKQ8-F1
#
_entry.id   AF-A0A3D2JKQ8-F1
#
_cell.length_a   1.000
_cell.length_b   1.000
_cell.length_c   1.000
_cell.angle_alpha   90.00
_cell.angle_beta   90.00
_cell.angle_gamma   90.00
#
_symmetry.space_group_name_H-M   'P 1'
#
loop_
_entity.id
_entity.type
_entity.pdbx_description
1 polymer ?
#
loop_
_entity_poly.entity_id
_entity_poly.type
_entity_poly.pdbx_seq_one_letter_code
_entity_poly.pdbx_strand_id
1 'polypeptide(L)' 'GAERVEVPAKTLRELVDNLEAAHPGTREHLVEDDRLKPGLAAIVGHVATRRGLLQKLDSDTEVHFITAISGG' A
#
# COMPACT_ATOMS: atom_id res chain seq x y z
N GLY A 1 1.85 -5.58 17.29
CA GLY A 1 1.15 -4.74 16.28
C GLY A 1 0.26 -5.64 15.46
N ALA A 2 -0.88 -5.15 15.00
CA ALA A 2 -1.78 -5.94 14.16
C ALA A 2 -1.08 -6.31 12.84
N GLU A 3 -1.05 -7.58 12.48
CA GLU A 3 -0.49 -8.04 11.19
C GLU A 3 -1.39 -7.71 10.00
N ARG A 4 -2.68 -7.47 10.24
CA ARG A 4 -3.69 -7.15 9.22
C ARG A 4 -4.64 -6.08 9.76
N VAL A 5 -5.00 -5.14 8.91
CA VAL A 5 -5.96 -4.06 9.20
C VAL A 5 -6.96 -4.00 8.06
N GLU A 6 -8.25 -4.00 8.40
CA GLU A 6 -9.33 -3.81 7.43
C GLU A 6 -9.61 -2.31 7.30
N VAL A 7 -9.41 -1.78 6.10
CA VAL A 7 -9.60 -0.35 5.82
C VAL A 7 -10.41 -0.20 4.54
N PRO A 8 -11.56 0.49 4.57
CA PRO A 8 -12.35 0.72 3.37
C PRO A 8 -11.63 1.71 2.46
N ALA A 9 -11.36 1.31 1.21
CA ALA A 9 -10.73 2.17 0.22
C ALA A 9 -11.08 1.70 -1.20
N LYS A 10 -11.15 2.64 -2.15
CA LYS A 10 -11.35 2.33 -3.58
C LYS A 10 -10.05 2.39 -4.37
N THR A 11 -9.00 2.97 -3.80
CA THR A 11 -7.68 3.09 -4.42
C THR A 11 -6.57 2.87 -3.39
N LEU A 12 -5.37 2.54 -3.86
CA LEU A 12 -4.19 2.44 -2.98
C LEU A 12 -3.87 3.76 -2.27
N ARG A 13 -4.09 4.91 -2.93
CA ARG A 13 -3.98 6.22 -2.28
C ARG A 13 -4.93 6.34 -1.09
N GLU A 14 -6.22 6.10 -1.31
CA GLU A 14 -7.23 6.15 -0.24
C GLU A 14 -6.91 5.16 0.88
N LEU A 15 -6.41 3.96 0.54
CA LEU A 15 -6.01 2.96 1.53
C LEU A 15 -4.90 3.49 2.43
N VAL A 16 -3.85 4.07 1.84
CA VAL A 16 -2.72 4.64 2.59
C VAL A 16 -3.17 5.85 3.42
N ASP A 17 -4.01 6.71 2.87
CA ASP A 17 -4.50 7.90 3.58
C ASP A 17 -5.42 7.50 4.77
N ASN A 18 -6.26 6.49 4.60
CA ASN A 18 -7.09 5.96 5.68
C ASN A 18 -6.27 5.18 6.72
N LEU A 19 -5.23 4.46 6.29
CA LEU A 19 -4.26 3.83 7.20
C LEU A 19 -3.50 4.88 8.01
N GLU A 20 -3.12 6.00 7.42
CA GLU A 20 -2.48 7.12 8.14
C GLU A 20 -3.42 7.72 9.19
N ALA A 21 -4.71 7.87 8.86
CA ALA A 21 -5.70 8.37 9.81
C ALA A 21 -5.91 7.40 11.00
N ALA A 22 -5.85 6.09 10.77
CA ALA A 22 -5.96 5.07 11.81
C ALA A 22 -4.64 4.86 12.59
N HIS A 23 -3.51 5.00 11.90
CA HIS A 23 -2.15 4.72 12.37
C HIS A 23 -1.19 5.78 11.82
N PRO A 24 -1.06 6.92 12.53
CA PRO A 24 -0.17 8.01 12.13
C PRO A 24 1.27 7.51 11.96
N GLY A 25 1.89 7.89 10.85
CA GLY A 25 3.23 7.45 10.47
C GLY A 25 3.27 6.30 9.47
N THR A 26 2.14 5.65 9.15
CA THR A 26 2.13 4.55 8.16
C THR A 26 2.45 5.05 6.76
N ARG A 27 1.94 6.23 6.39
CA ARG A 27 2.14 6.82 5.06
C ARG A 27 3.59 7.20 4.81
N GLU A 28 4.30 7.77 5.77
CA GLU A 28 5.73 8.09 5.62
C GLU A 28 6.61 6.84 5.46
N HIS A 29 6.16 5.69 5.95
CA HIS A 29 6.86 4.42 5.76
C HIS A 29 6.62 3.82 4.36
N LEU A 30 5.47 4.10 3.72
CA LEU A 30 5.06 3.49 2.45
C LEU A 30 5.25 4.43 1.24
N VAL A 31 5.10 5.73 1.44
CA VAL A 31 5.02 6.77 0.40
C VAL A 31 6.09 7.83 0.62
N GLU A 32 6.76 8.21 -0.46
CA GLU A 32 7.75 9.29 -0.54
C GLU A 32 7.49 10.08 -1.82
N ASP A 33 7.52 11.42 -1.75
CA ASP A 33 7.26 12.31 -2.91
C ASP A 33 5.96 11.99 -3.68
N ASP A 34 4.90 11.66 -2.94
CA ASP A 34 3.59 11.28 -3.50
C ASP A 34 3.62 10.03 -4.40
N ARG A 35 4.63 9.17 -4.20
CA ARG A 35 4.80 7.87 -4.88
C ARG A 35 5.14 6.79 -3.86
N LEU A 36 4.91 5.52 -4.23
CA LEU A 36 5.40 4.41 -3.40
C LEU A 36 6.92 4.51 -3.29
N LYS A 37 7.46 4.26 -2.09
CA LYS A 37 8.90 4.34 -1.86
C LYS A 37 9.70 3.52 -2.88
N PRO A 38 10.86 4.02 -3.33
CA PRO A 38 11.74 3.23 -4.17
C PRO A 38 12.15 1.95 -3.43
N GLY A 39 11.97 0.80 -4.06
CA GLY A 39 12.16 -0.49 -3.42
C GLY A 39 10.97 -0.99 -2.61
N LEU A 40 9.79 -0.36 -2.69
CA LEU A 40 8.54 -0.87 -2.16
C LEU A 40 7.58 -1.25 -3.29
N ALA A 41 7.08 -2.47 -3.26
CA ALA A 41 6.07 -2.97 -4.18
C ALA A 41 4.76 -3.20 -3.41
N ALA A 42 3.65 -2.74 -3.98
CA ALA A 42 2.32 -3.10 -3.51
C ALA A 42 1.74 -4.21 -4.42
N ILE A 43 1.34 -5.32 -3.82
CA ILE A 43 0.65 -6.43 -4.49
C ILE A 43 -0.81 -6.35 -4.11
N VAL A 44 -1.67 -6.26 -5.11
CA VAL A 44 -3.12 -6.19 -4.95
C VAL A 44 -3.67 -7.55 -5.36
N GLY A 45 -4.15 -8.30 -4.36
CA GLY A 45 -4.46 -9.72 -4.49
C GLY A 45 -3.22 -10.50 -4.92
N HIS A 46 -3.21 -10.97 -6.17
CA HIS A 46 -2.14 -11.82 -6.71
C HIS A 46 -1.26 -11.07 -7.73
N VAL A 47 -1.49 -9.77 -7.94
CA VAL A 47 -0.84 -9.00 -9.00
C VAL A 47 -0.12 -7.79 -8.42
N ALA A 48 1.17 -7.64 -8.73
CA ALA A 48 1.93 -6.44 -8.42
C ALA A 48 1.33 -5.24 -9.16
N THR A 49 1.02 -4.15 -8.45
CA THR A 49 0.48 -2.97 -9.11
C THR A 49 1.52 -2.29 -10.00
N ARG A 50 1.09 -1.93 -11.21
CA ARG A 50 1.88 -1.10 -12.13
C ARG A 50 1.54 0.39 -12.02
N ARG A 51 0.42 0.72 -11.37
CA ARG A 51 -0.08 2.10 -11.24
C ARG A 51 0.25 2.73 -9.89
N GLY A 52 0.87 1.99 -8.97
CA GLY A 52 1.22 2.47 -7.63
C GLY A 52 -0.03 2.98 -6.90
N LEU A 53 0.04 4.18 -6.33
CA LEU A 53 -1.07 4.81 -5.59
C LEU A 53 -2.38 4.97 -6.39
N LEU A 54 -2.32 5.03 -7.72
CA LEU A 54 -3.50 5.18 -8.59
C LEU A 54 -4.19 3.85 -8.90
N GLN A 55 -3.68 2.73 -8.38
CA GLN A 55 -4.31 1.43 -8.50
C GLN A 55 -5.68 1.44 -7.85
N LYS A 56 -6.70 0.99 -8.59
CA LYS A 56 -8.01 0.73 -8.02
C LYS A 56 -7.99 -0.58 -7.25
N LEU A 57 -8.71 -0.58 -6.14
CA LEU A 57 -8.95 -1.75 -5.30
C LEU A 57 -10.39 -2.20 -5.55
N ASP A 58 -10.56 -3.50 -5.76
CA ASP A 58 -11.88 -4.12 -5.79
C ASP A 58 -12.32 -4.46 -4.36
N SER A 59 -13.63 -4.66 -4.19
CA SER A 59 -14.19 -5.14 -2.93
C SER A 59 -13.52 -6.45 -2.53
N ASP A 60 -13.18 -6.60 -1.24
CA ASP A 60 -12.58 -7.83 -0.68
C ASP A 60 -11.18 -8.18 -1.22
N THR A 61 -10.40 -7.18 -1.63
CA THR A 61 -9.03 -7.40 -2.11
C THR A 61 -7.99 -7.14 -1.01
N GLU A 62 -7.12 -8.12 -0.78
CA GLU A 62 -5.97 -7.97 0.11
C GLU A 62 -4.84 -7.18 -0.58
N VAL A 63 -4.16 -6.32 0.19
CA VAL A 63 -3.01 -5.55 -0.29
C VAL A 63 -1.78 -5.90 0.54
N HIS A 64 -0.73 -6.37 -0.12
CA HIS A 64 0.55 -6.67 0.50
C HIS A 64 1.60 -5.66 0.07
N PHE A 65 2.22 -5.00 1.05
CA PHE A 65 3.38 -4.15 0.81
C PHE A 65 4.63 -4.98 1.06
N ILE A 66 5.40 -5.22 0.00
CA ILE A 66 6.65 -5.98 0.05
C ILE A 66 7.79 -5.05 -0.31
N THR A 67 8.79 -4.96 0.57
CA THR A 67 10.05 -4.32 0.21
C THR A 67 10.74 -5.21 -0.80
N ALA A 68 11.02 -4.69 -1.99
CA ALA A 68 11.93 -5.30 -2.93
C ALA A 68 13.30 -5.41 -2.25
N ILE A 69 13.58 -6.56 -1.64
CA ILE A 69 14.93 -6.95 -1.31
C ILE A 69 15.59 -7.14 -2.66
N SER A 70 16.32 -6.13 -3.13
CA SER A 70 17.29 -6.32 -4.19
C SER A 70 18.32 -7.33 -3.65
N GLY A 71 18.10 -8.61 -3.93
CA GLY A 71 19.17 -9.58 -3.86
C GLY A 71 20.25 -9.10 -4.82
N GLY A 72 21.43 -8.80 -4.26
CA GLY A 72 22.62 -8.50 -5.06
C GLY A 72 23.08 -9.71 -5.86
#